data_AF-B4R231-F1
#
_entry.id   AF-B4R231-F1
#
_cell.length_a   1.000
_cell.length_b   1.000
_cell.length_c   1.000
_cell.angle_alpha   90.00
_cell.angle_beta   90.00
_cell.angle_gamma   90.00
#
_symmetry.space_group_name_H-M   'P 1'
#
loop_
_entity.id
_entity.type
_entity.pdbx_description
1 polymer ?
#
loop_
_entity_poly.entity_id
_entity_poly.type
_entity_poly.pdbx_seq_one_letter_code
_entity_poly.pdbx_strand_id
1 'polypeptide(L)'
;MGNMFASSGILVLGVLLVSAIGGQSESIPCKLIDAKHGKVCVCTADYCDYLENPVLTDENEWFLISSSKQGLRFSTTSDKFGKEEKFTVQDYVEPTQETANATILSRLFDKVVASAFTLESRESSITRTVTLRLDRSKTHQKMVGFGGSYTGAVEYLVENFKRSELADLYKSFYAEDGLGFNLMRVSIGGCDFDLEPWSYAEEEGDTVLSDMDELNAHDVTRVAQIKRLIEVSGVKNLLVKGAAWSPPPWMKTNNRWTGFGRLKRAYYQTWADYHLRWLRLMEDNGIPIWAISTGNEPMNGILFMYFVKFMSLGWTPQTQAIWLNDHLGPTIRNSEFKDIILFGNDDQRYTFPHWFKMMNRTRPNSIDYLDGLSVHWYWDEIFGNSFIEQTTEYAPDKILIVSESCIGDKPWQAAAPLLGSWERAEKYARDYLLNIKLGFHGWIDWNICLDEIGGPNYVDNTVDAPVIVNTTTFEEFYKQPMFYAIGHFSKLVPEGSVRIDAVPSNVNLDSVAFLRPDNKIAAVLFNSGRADLDITLVDSIRGQFVVNVPAKSIHTLLYS
;
A
#
# COMPACT_ATOMS: atom_id res chain seq x y z
N MET A 1 -12.59 65.48 -31.30
CA MET A 1 -11.55 64.71 -30.60
C MET A 1 -11.68 64.99 -29.11
N GLY A 2 -11.96 63.96 -28.31
CA GLY A 2 -11.70 63.90 -26.86
C GLY A 2 -12.67 64.63 -25.92
N ASN A 3 -13.79 63.98 -25.57
CA ASN A 3 -14.55 64.27 -24.34
C ASN A 3 -13.83 63.65 -23.13
N MET A 4 -13.52 64.44 -22.10
CA MET A 4 -13.14 63.96 -20.76
C MET A 4 -14.39 63.95 -19.87
N PHE A 5 -14.86 62.76 -19.51
CA PHE A 5 -15.84 62.56 -18.44
C PHE A 5 -15.14 62.04 -17.19
N ALA A 6 -15.39 62.73 -16.08
CA ALA A 6 -15.13 62.24 -14.74
C ALA A 6 -16.09 61.08 -14.41
N SER A 7 -15.61 60.05 -13.72
CA SER A 7 -16.44 59.02 -13.11
C SER A 7 -15.79 58.50 -11.84
N SER A 8 -16.38 58.94 -10.73
CA SER A 8 -16.43 58.42 -9.38
C SER A 8 -15.93 56.97 -9.18
N GLY A 9 -14.99 56.82 -8.25
CA GLY A 9 -14.67 55.55 -7.62
C GLY A 9 -15.84 55.07 -6.76
N ILE A 10 -16.31 53.85 -7.04
CA ILE A 10 -17.20 53.11 -6.14
C ILE A 10 -16.32 52.10 -5.41
N LEU A 11 -16.17 52.36 -4.11
CA LEU A 11 -15.58 51.47 -3.12
C LEU A 11 -16.59 50.32 -2.89
N VAL A 12 -16.32 49.13 -3.43
CA VAL A 12 -17.12 47.94 -3.09
C VAL A 12 -16.52 47.36 -1.80
N LEU A 13 -17.20 47.66 -0.69
CA LEU A 13 -16.98 47.03 0.61
C LEU A 13 -17.40 45.55 0.51
N GLY A 14 -16.44 44.65 0.36
CA GLY A 14 -16.67 43.22 0.51
C GLY A 14 -16.89 42.89 1.98
N VAL A 15 -18.14 42.71 2.39
CA VAL A 15 -18.48 42.20 3.72
C VAL A 15 -18.17 40.70 3.76
N LEU A 16 -17.06 40.36 4.42
CA LEU A 16 -16.73 39.02 4.87
C LEU A 16 -17.80 38.54 5.86
N LEU A 17 -18.76 37.75 5.38
CA LEU A 17 -19.62 36.93 6.24
C LEU A 17 -18.85 35.65 6.59
N VAL A 18 -18.02 35.75 7.62
CA VAL A 18 -17.45 34.60 8.31
C VAL A 18 -18.58 33.93 9.07
N SER A 19 -19.19 32.94 8.43
CA SER A 19 -19.99 31.93 9.14
C SER A 19 -18.99 31.05 9.87
N ALA A 20 -19.00 31.08 11.21
CA ALA A 20 -18.18 30.20 12.03
C ALA A 20 -18.59 28.74 11.80
N ILE A 21 -17.87 28.05 10.92
CA ILE A 21 -17.91 26.60 10.80
C ILE A 21 -16.73 26.09 11.63
N GLY A 22 -17.02 25.30 12.65
CA GLY A 22 -16.00 24.61 13.44
C GLY A 22 -15.12 23.74 12.54
N GLY A 23 -13.81 23.83 12.77
CA GLY A 23 -12.71 23.06 12.15
C GLY A 23 -13.06 22.19 10.96
N GLN A 24 -13.17 22.76 9.76
CA GLN A 24 -13.17 21.97 8.53
C GLN A 24 -11.72 21.69 8.12
N SER A 25 -11.36 20.41 8.11
CA SER A 25 -10.25 19.87 7.34
C SER A 25 -10.45 20.24 5.86
N GLU A 26 -9.47 20.88 5.23
CA GLU A 26 -9.50 21.26 3.81
C GLU A 26 -9.00 20.09 2.95
N SER A 27 -9.79 19.01 2.84
CA SER A 27 -9.50 17.93 1.88
C SER A 27 -9.68 18.42 0.44
N ILE A 28 -8.69 18.20 -0.43
CA ILE A 28 -8.83 18.46 -1.87
C ILE A 28 -9.55 17.26 -2.49
N PRO A 29 -10.77 17.42 -3.04
CA PRO A 29 -11.57 16.29 -3.50
C PRO A 29 -10.95 15.62 -4.73
N CYS A 30 -11.30 14.37 -4.98
CA CYS A 30 -10.96 13.71 -6.24
C CYS A 30 -11.52 14.46 -7.46
N LYS A 31 -10.66 14.76 -8.45
CA LYS A 31 -11.11 15.10 -9.81
C LYS A 31 -11.48 13.81 -10.54
N LEU A 32 -12.69 13.36 -10.26
CA LEU A 32 -13.21 12.07 -10.70
C LEU A 32 -13.48 12.09 -12.21
N ILE A 33 -12.94 11.13 -12.94
CA ILE A 33 -13.25 10.91 -14.36
C ILE A 33 -13.75 9.48 -14.59
N ASP A 34 -14.62 9.33 -15.58
CA ASP A 34 -15.02 8.03 -16.07
C ASP A 34 -13.90 7.41 -16.91
N ALA A 35 -13.63 6.15 -16.60
CA ALA A 35 -12.69 5.29 -17.30
C ALA A 35 -13.39 4.00 -17.73
N LYS A 36 -12.74 3.22 -18.60
CA LYS A 36 -13.33 2.02 -19.20
C LYS A 36 -13.90 1.01 -18.17
N HIS A 37 -13.30 0.90 -16.99
CA HIS A 37 -13.69 -0.08 -15.96
C HIS A 37 -14.30 0.54 -14.70
N GLY A 38 -14.54 1.85 -14.68
CA GLY A 38 -15.15 2.55 -13.55
C GLY A 38 -14.68 4.00 -13.47
N LYS A 39 -14.27 4.46 -12.30
CA LYS A 39 -13.87 5.86 -12.09
C LYS A 39 -12.51 5.98 -11.41
N VAL A 40 -11.66 6.88 -11.93
CA VAL A 40 -10.33 7.20 -11.39
C VAL A 40 -10.24 8.67 -11.00
N CYS A 41 -9.23 9.03 -10.22
CA CYS A 41 -8.93 10.43 -9.92
C CYS A 41 -7.70 10.87 -10.69
N VAL A 42 -7.82 11.98 -11.42
CA VAL A 42 -6.73 12.53 -12.22
C VAL A 42 -5.91 13.48 -11.38
N CYS A 43 -4.59 13.31 -11.43
CA CYS A 43 -3.63 14.27 -10.94
C CYS A 43 -2.80 14.84 -12.09
N THR A 44 -2.60 16.16 -12.09
CA THR A 44 -1.84 16.96 -13.06
C THR A 44 -0.94 17.94 -12.31
N ALA A 45 -0.11 18.72 -13.01
CA ALA A 45 0.73 19.76 -12.39
C ALA A 45 -0.02 20.75 -11.48
N ASP A 46 -1.28 21.03 -11.80
CA ASP A 46 -2.08 22.06 -11.11
C ASP A 46 -3.03 21.48 -10.07
N TYR A 47 -3.17 20.16 -10.00
CA TYR A 47 -4.21 19.53 -9.20
C TYR A 47 -3.87 18.08 -8.86
N CYS A 48 -3.92 17.73 -7.57
CA CYS A 48 -4.04 16.35 -7.12
C CYS A 48 -4.86 16.31 -5.83
N ASP A 49 -5.64 15.25 -5.66
CA ASP A 49 -6.47 15.08 -4.47
C ASP A 49 -5.65 14.61 -3.26
N TYR A 50 -6.01 15.10 -2.08
CA TYR A 50 -5.37 14.75 -0.81
C TYR A 50 -6.41 14.71 0.31
N LEU A 51 -6.14 13.90 1.32
CA LEU A 51 -6.95 13.87 2.54
C LEU A 51 -6.11 14.46 3.67
N GLU A 52 -6.46 15.64 4.16
CA GLU A 52 -5.86 16.15 5.39
C GLU A 52 -6.34 15.28 6.59
N ASN A 53 -5.48 15.13 7.60
CA ASN A 53 -5.83 14.33 8.78
C ASN A 53 -6.97 15.00 9.56
N PRO A 54 -8.12 14.31 9.78
CA PRO A 54 -9.22 14.91 10.52
C PRO A 54 -8.81 15.25 11.96
N VAL A 55 -9.09 16.48 12.39
CA VAL A 55 -8.80 16.97 13.74
C VAL A 55 -10.07 16.90 14.58
N LEU A 56 -10.09 16.03 15.58
CA LEU A 56 -11.19 15.94 16.54
C LEU A 56 -11.18 17.18 17.45
N THR A 57 -12.30 17.90 17.48
CA THR A 57 -12.48 19.11 18.30
C THR A 57 -13.27 18.84 19.59
N ASP A 58 -13.96 17.70 19.64
CA ASP A 58 -14.78 17.24 20.76
C ASP A 58 -14.52 15.74 21.00
N GLU A 59 -14.49 15.30 22.25
CA GLU A 59 -14.23 13.91 22.60
C GLU A 59 -15.34 12.94 22.17
N ASN A 60 -16.54 13.47 21.92
CA ASN A 60 -17.68 12.73 21.40
C ASN A 60 -17.77 12.82 19.88
N GLU A 61 -16.89 13.57 19.22
CA GLU A 61 -16.85 13.63 17.77
C GLU A 61 -16.26 12.34 17.19
N TRP A 62 -16.80 11.94 16.04
CA TRP A 62 -16.22 10.93 15.20
C TRP A 62 -16.21 11.41 13.75
N PHE A 63 -15.21 10.99 13.00
CA PHE A 63 -15.14 11.15 11.55
C PHE A 63 -15.39 9.80 10.87
N LEU A 64 -16.06 9.84 9.73
CA LEU A 64 -16.25 8.71 8.84
C LEU A 64 -15.74 9.09 7.44
N ILE A 65 -14.59 8.53 7.10
CA ILE A 65 -13.94 8.66 5.80
C ILE A 65 -14.49 7.55 4.90
N SER A 66 -14.98 7.88 3.71
CA SER A 66 -15.75 6.95 2.87
C SER A 66 -15.25 6.92 1.43
N SER A 67 -15.10 5.72 0.87
CA SER A 67 -14.89 5.49 -0.56
C SER A 67 -15.88 4.44 -1.09
N SER A 68 -16.40 4.63 -2.31
CA SER A 68 -17.46 3.77 -2.88
C SER A 68 -17.24 3.50 -4.37
N LYS A 69 -17.89 2.44 -4.86
CA LYS A 69 -17.95 2.12 -6.28
C LYS A 69 -18.50 3.29 -7.11
N GLN A 70 -19.47 4.02 -6.57
CA GLN A 70 -20.20 5.08 -7.25
C GLN A 70 -19.34 6.33 -7.45
N GLY A 71 -18.35 6.57 -6.58
CA GLY A 71 -17.42 7.67 -6.79
C GLY A 71 -16.93 8.39 -5.53
N LEU A 72 -17.34 7.98 -4.32
CA LEU A 72 -16.74 8.55 -3.12
C LEU A 72 -15.25 8.18 -3.07
N ARG A 73 -14.41 9.15 -2.71
CA ARG A 73 -12.96 9.02 -2.60
C ARG A 73 -12.51 9.84 -1.39
N PHE A 74 -12.20 9.15 -0.28
CA PHE A 74 -11.95 9.76 1.03
C PHE A 74 -12.94 10.87 1.43
N SER A 75 -14.22 10.69 1.08
CA SER A 75 -15.26 11.64 1.47
C SER A 75 -15.40 11.61 2.99
N THR A 76 -15.12 12.75 3.62
CA THR A 76 -15.07 12.86 5.08
C THR A 76 -16.34 13.50 5.60
N THR A 77 -16.98 12.82 6.54
CA THR A 77 -18.17 13.29 7.26
C THR A 77 -17.92 13.17 8.76
N SER A 78 -18.65 13.93 9.58
CA SER A 78 -18.56 13.82 11.04
C SER A 78 -19.92 13.87 11.70
N ASP A 79 -19.99 13.26 12.88
CA ASP A 79 -21.11 13.41 13.81
C ASP A 79 -20.60 13.15 15.25
N LYS A 80 -21.53 12.97 16.20
CA LYS A 80 -21.21 12.74 17.61
C LYS A 80 -21.82 11.45 18.17
N PHE A 81 -21.15 10.88 19.17
CA PHE A 81 -21.69 9.81 20.02
C PHE A 81 -22.93 10.29 20.80
N GLY A 82 -23.81 9.34 21.14
CA GLY A 82 -24.97 9.59 22.01
C GLY A 82 -26.19 10.19 21.32
N LYS A 83 -26.14 10.44 20.01
CA LYS A 83 -27.34 10.76 19.22
C LYS A 83 -28.18 9.51 18.97
N GLU A 84 -29.49 9.64 19.12
CA GLU A 84 -30.44 8.57 18.77
C GLU A 84 -30.65 8.46 17.25
N GLU A 85 -30.44 9.55 16.52
CA GLU A 85 -30.61 9.60 15.08
C GLU A 85 -29.50 8.84 14.35
N LYS A 86 -29.90 8.12 13.30
CA LYS A 86 -28.99 7.43 12.40
C LYS A 86 -28.32 8.43 11.46
N PHE A 87 -26.99 8.42 11.40
CA PHE A 87 -26.25 9.16 10.38
C PHE A 87 -26.25 8.39 9.05
N THR A 88 -26.51 9.04 7.92
CA THR A 88 -26.57 8.39 6.60
C THR A 88 -25.53 8.98 5.65
N VAL A 89 -24.60 8.15 5.20
CA VAL A 89 -23.61 8.54 4.18
C VAL A 89 -24.31 8.75 2.85
N GLN A 90 -24.18 9.96 2.31
CA GLN A 90 -24.62 10.28 0.96
C GLN A 90 -23.58 9.77 -0.04
N ASP A 91 -23.97 8.81 -0.88
CA ASP A 91 -23.10 8.29 -1.93
C ASP A 91 -22.93 9.29 -3.07
N TYR A 92 -21.93 9.07 -3.93
CA TYR A 92 -21.69 9.94 -5.08
C TYR A 92 -22.88 9.90 -6.04
N VAL A 93 -23.42 11.07 -6.34
CA VAL A 93 -24.44 11.28 -7.37
C VAL A 93 -23.80 12.11 -8.47
N GLU A 94 -23.87 11.62 -9.71
CA GLU A 94 -23.32 12.31 -10.85
C GLU A 94 -24.09 13.62 -11.12
N PRO A 95 -23.41 14.77 -11.31
CA PRO A 95 -24.10 16.04 -11.60
C PRO A 95 -24.89 15.96 -12.91
N THR A 96 -26.16 16.38 -12.88
CA THR A 96 -26.98 16.54 -14.10
C THR A 96 -26.48 17.74 -14.94
N GLN A 97 -26.77 17.76 -16.25
CA GLN A 97 -26.35 18.87 -17.12
C GLN A 97 -26.87 20.26 -16.67
N GLU A 98 -28.01 20.33 -15.98
CA GLU A 98 -28.54 21.57 -15.40
C GLU A 98 -27.70 22.08 -14.22
N THR A 99 -27.18 21.17 -13.37
CA THR A 99 -26.35 21.54 -12.20
C THR A 99 -24.90 21.85 -12.59
N ALA A 100 -24.40 21.29 -13.69
CA ALA A 100 -23.06 21.57 -14.22
C ALA A 100 -22.88 23.03 -14.66
N ASN A 101 -23.93 23.66 -15.20
CA ASN A 101 -23.90 25.04 -15.72
C ASN A 101 -24.16 26.13 -14.66
N ALA A 102 -24.38 25.75 -13.40
CA ALA A 102 -24.66 26.66 -12.30
C ALA A 102 -23.36 27.32 -11.77
N THR A 103 -23.38 28.64 -11.51
CA THR A 103 -22.23 29.40 -10.97
C THR A 103 -21.88 28.95 -9.54
N ILE A 104 -20.65 29.21 -9.07
CA ILE A 104 -20.17 28.78 -7.74
C ILE A 104 -21.13 29.19 -6.60
N LEU A 105 -21.74 30.38 -6.71
CA LEU A 105 -22.72 30.88 -5.72
C LEU A 105 -24.04 30.10 -5.74
N SER A 106 -24.52 29.69 -6.93
CA SER A 106 -25.73 28.88 -7.03
C SER A 106 -25.47 27.43 -6.62
N ARG A 107 -24.26 26.88 -6.82
CA ARG A 107 -23.88 25.55 -6.29
C ARG A 107 -23.87 25.51 -4.76
N LEU A 108 -23.51 26.61 -4.08
CA LEU A 108 -23.62 26.71 -2.61
C LEU A 108 -25.08 26.80 -2.16
N PHE A 109 -25.90 27.60 -2.84
CA PHE A 109 -27.32 27.72 -2.54
C PHE A 109 -28.09 26.42 -2.82
N ASP A 110 -27.76 25.71 -3.91
CA ASP A 110 -28.36 24.42 -4.27
C ASP A 110 -27.90 23.31 -3.32
N LYS A 111 -26.69 23.34 -2.76
CA LYS A 111 -26.31 22.42 -1.66
C LYS A 111 -27.15 22.64 -0.39
N VAL A 112 -27.46 23.90 -0.06
CA VAL A 112 -28.32 24.24 1.08
C VAL A 112 -29.79 23.88 0.80
N VAL A 113 -30.27 24.10 -0.42
CA VAL A 113 -31.66 23.79 -0.81
C VAL A 113 -31.88 22.29 -1.10
N ALA A 114 -30.91 21.57 -1.66
CA ALA A 114 -30.96 20.12 -1.82
C ALA A 114 -30.95 19.39 -0.47
N SER A 115 -30.28 19.94 0.55
CA SER A 115 -30.41 19.43 1.93
C SER A 115 -31.81 19.62 2.52
N ALA A 116 -32.62 20.54 1.97
CA ALA A 116 -33.99 20.81 2.39
C ALA A 116 -35.05 20.13 1.51
N PHE A 117 -34.75 19.82 0.25
CA PHE A 117 -35.69 19.26 -0.72
C PHE A 117 -34.99 18.36 -1.77
N THR A 118 -34.59 17.15 -1.39
CA THR A 118 -34.51 16.01 -2.31
C THR A 118 -35.01 14.75 -1.63
N LEU A 119 -36.34 14.60 -1.63
CA LEU A 119 -37.03 13.31 -1.62
C LEU A 119 -37.21 12.88 -3.08
N GLU A 120 -36.12 12.75 -3.82
CA GLU A 120 -36.14 11.93 -5.03
C GLU A 120 -35.84 10.50 -4.61
N SER A 121 -36.87 9.67 -4.73
CA SER A 121 -36.89 8.28 -4.33
C SER A 121 -35.73 7.52 -4.98
N ARG A 122 -34.72 7.17 -4.18
CA ARG A 122 -33.90 5.98 -4.44
C ARG A 122 -34.85 4.84 -4.79
N GLU A 123 -34.62 4.16 -5.93
CA GLU A 123 -35.09 2.78 -6.07
C GLU A 123 -34.71 2.06 -4.78
N SER A 124 -35.70 1.51 -4.06
CA SER A 124 -35.53 1.12 -2.66
C SER A 124 -34.29 0.23 -2.50
N SER A 125 -33.18 0.79 -1.99
CA SER A 125 -32.01 0.00 -1.67
C SER A 125 -32.42 -0.85 -0.47
N ILE A 126 -32.44 -2.17 -0.66
CA ILE A 126 -32.59 -3.10 0.46
C ILE A 126 -31.53 -2.69 1.49
N THR A 127 -31.95 -2.34 2.70
CA THR A 127 -31.03 -2.01 3.79
C THR A 127 -30.93 -3.22 4.72
N ARG A 128 -29.71 -3.66 5.00
CA ARG A 128 -29.42 -4.71 5.98
C ARG A 128 -28.94 -4.08 7.28
N THR A 129 -28.92 -4.86 8.35
CA THR A 129 -28.45 -4.42 9.66
C THR A 129 -27.32 -5.31 10.17
N VAL A 130 -26.39 -4.71 10.88
CA VAL A 130 -25.32 -5.40 11.61
C VAL A 130 -24.97 -4.60 12.86
N THR A 131 -24.52 -5.28 13.91
CA THR A 131 -23.94 -4.62 15.07
C THR A 131 -22.45 -4.95 15.12
N LEU A 132 -21.62 -3.92 15.17
CA LEU A 132 -20.17 -4.04 15.36
C LEU A 132 -19.83 -3.74 16.81
N ARG A 133 -19.22 -4.70 17.52
CA ARG A 133 -18.72 -4.50 18.89
C ARG A 133 -17.22 -4.32 18.90
N LEU A 134 -16.76 -3.22 19.50
CA LEU A 134 -15.35 -2.90 19.68
C LEU A 134 -14.99 -3.04 21.16
N ASP A 135 -14.05 -3.93 21.47
CA ASP A 135 -13.53 -4.16 22.82
C ASP A 135 -12.08 -3.68 22.89
N ARG A 136 -11.88 -2.51 23.50
CA ARG A 136 -10.58 -1.85 23.58
C ARG A 136 -9.61 -2.59 24.51
N SER A 137 -10.10 -3.48 25.37
CA SER A 137 -9.27 -4.22 26.35
C SER A 137 -8.57 -5.44 25.76
N LYS A 138 -9.03 -5.92 24.60
CA LYS A 138 -8.48 -7.09 23.91
C LYS A 138 -7.60 -6.66 22.75
N THR A 139 -6.30 -6.71 22.98
CA THR A 139 -5.27 -6.27 22.03
C THR A 139 -4.61 -7.45 21.32
N HIS A 140 -4.16 -7.21 20.10
CA HIS A 140 -3.44 -8.17 19.26
C HIS A 140 -2.08 -7.60 18.85
N GLN A 141 -1.67 -7.78 17.58
CA GLN A 141 -0.39 -7.32 17.08
C GLN A 141 -0.31 -5.78 16.95
N LYS A 142 0.92 -5.28 17.04
CA LYS A 142 1.28 -3.89 16.72
C LYS A 142 1.63 -3.78 15.24
N MET A 143 1.08 -2.79 14.55
CA MET A 143 1.33 -2.56 13.13
C MET A 143 2.71 -1.90 12.93
N VAL A 144 3.50 -2.46 12.02
CA VAL A 144 4.75 -1.89 11.51
C VAL A 144 4.46 -0.84 10.45
N GLY A 145 3.55 -1.14 9.51
CA GLY A 145 3.10 -0.14 8.54
C GLY A 145 2.75 -0.69 7.17
N PHE A 146 2.74 0.21 6.19
CA PHE A 146 2.23 -0.02 4.85
C PHE A 146 3.12 0.67 3.80
N GLY A 147 3.19 0.09 2.60
CA GLY A 147 4.12 0.56 1.58
C GLY A 147 3.91 -0.01 0.20
N GLY A 148 4.90 0.25 -0.67
CA GLY A 148 5.01 -0.34 -2.00
C GLY A 148 6.46 -0.51 -2.44
N SER A 149 6.66 -1.19 -3.56
CA SER A 149 7.97 -1.41 -4.18
C SER A 149 8.38 -0.25 -5.11
N TYR A 150 9.66 0.11 -5.05
CA TYR A 150 10.33 1.09 -5.91
C TYR A 150 11.29 0.34 -6.86
N THR A 151 10.76 -0.13 -7.99
CA THR A 151 11.46 -0.96 -8.99
C THR A 151 12.10 -0.10 -10.09
N GLY A 152 12.84 -0.73 -11.02
CA GLY A 152 13.36 -0.04 -12.21
C GLY A 152 12.27 0.56 -13.12
N ALA A 153 11.06 -0.01 -13.11
CA ALA A 153 9.92 0.52 -13.85
C ALA A 153 9.42 1.82 -13.23
N VAL A 154 9.32 1.86 -11.90
CA VAL A 154 9.00 3.08 -11.16
C VAL A 154 10.07 4.13 -11.41
N GLU A 155 11.35 3.74 -11.35
CA GLU A 155 12.49 4.63 -11.63
C GLU A 155 12.39 5.25 -13.03
N TYR A 156 12.16 4.43 -14.05
CA TYR A 156 11.99 4.87 -15.44
C TYR A 156 10.83 5.84 -15.60
N LEU A 157 9.66 5.52 -15.05
CA LEU A 157 8.47 6.37 -15.18
C LEU A 157 8.67 7.71 -14.48
N VAL A 158 9.23 7.69 -13.28
CA VAL A 158 9.57 8.87 -12.48
C VAL A 158 10.56 9.78 -13.20
N GLU A 159 11.60 9.21 -13.82
CA GLU A 159 12.62 9.99 -14.53
C GLU A 159 12.04 10.75 -15.73
N ASN A 160 11.00 10.18 -16.37
CA ASN A 160 10.34 10.77 -17.53
C ASN A 160 9.20 11.74 -17.16
N PHE A 161 8.73 11.76 -15.91
CA PHE A 161 7.68 12.67 -15.47
C PHE A 161 8.13 14.14 -15.48
N LYS A 162 7.19 15.04 -15.80
CA LYS A 162 7.41 16.48 -15.58
C LYS A 162 7.49 16.80 -14.09
N ARG A 163 8.28 17.83 -13.77
CA ARG A 163 8.84 18.02 -12.42
C ARG A 163 7.78 18.30 -11.33
N SER A 164 6.69 18.97 -11.67
CA SER A 164 5.59 19.34 -10.76
C SER A 164 4.82 18.11 -10.29
N GLU A 165 4.46 17.24 -11.22
CA GLU A 165 3.64 16.05 -11.05
C GLU A 165 4.36 15.01 -10.19
N LEU A 166 5.68 14.91 -10.34
CA LEU A 166 6.49 14.02 -9.53
C LEU A 166 6.37 14.34 -8.03
N ALA A 167 6.22 15.61 -7.68
CA ALA A 167 6.04 15.98 -6.28
C ALA A 167 4.71 15.45 -5.74
N ASP A 168 3.65 15.56 -6.54
CA ASP A 168 2.33 15.07 -6.16
C ASP A 168 2.24 13.54 -6.13
N LEU A 169 2.97 12.86 -7.02
CA LEU A 169 3.09 11.40 -6.98
C LEU A 169 3.72 10.93 -5.67
N TYR A 170 4.86 11.51 -5.28
CA TYR A 170 5.53 11.16 -4.03
C TYR A 170 4.70 11.52 -2.80
N LYS A 171 4.09 12.70 -2.77
CA LYS A 171 3.21 13.11 -1.67
C LYS A 171 2.00 12.20 -1.55
N SER A 172 1.40 11.81 -2.67
CA SER A 172 0.23 10.91 -2.68
C SER A 172 0.49 9.62 -1.90
N PHE A 173 1.71 9.06 -1.96
CA PHE A 173 2.03 7.85 -1.21
C PHE A 173 2.62 8.12 0.18
N TYR A 174 3.63 8.99 0.30
CA TYR A 174 4.49 9.06 1.50
C TYR A 174 4.25 10.28 2.38
N ALA A 175 3.55 11.31 1.91
CA ALA A 175 3.25 12.47 2.75
C ALA A 175 2.13 12.16 3.75
N GLU A 176 2.08 12.94 4.83
CA GLU A 176 1.08 12.81 5.89
C GLU A 176 -0.36 13.06 5.38
N ASP A 177 -0.52 13.98 4.42
CA ASP A 177 -1.76 14.29 3.71
C ASP A 177 -2.06 13.32 2.53
N GLY A 178 -1.08 12.48 2.16
CA GLY A 178 -1.24 11.33 1.26
C GLY A 178 -1.67 10.05 1.99
N LEU A 179 -1.16 8.89 1.54
CA LEU A 179 -1.39 7.59 2.16
C LEU A 179 -0.53 7.34 3.41
N GLY A 180 0.46 8.19 3.71
CA GLY A 180 1.34 8.02 4.87
C GLY A 180 2.14 6.72 4.85
N PHE A 181 2.54 6.24 3.66
CA PHE A 181 3.43 5.07 3.55
C PHE A 181 4.73 5.30 4.33
N ASN A 182 5.13 4.27 5.05
CA ASN A 182 6.40 4.22 5.76
C ASN A 182 7.23 2.99 5.39
N LEU A 183 6.67 2.00 4.69
CA LEU A 183 7.42 0.88 4.14
C LEU A 183 7.77 1.13 2.67
N MET A 184 8.96 0.71 2.26
CA MET A 184 9.36 0.66 0.86
C MET A 184 10.13 -0.62 0.60
N ARG A 185 9.87 -1.31 -0.52
CA ARG A 185 10.67 -2.45 -0.95
C ARG A 185 11.51 -2.09 -2.18
N VAL A 186 12.77 -2.51 -2.17
CA VAL A 186 13.70 -2.34 -3.29
C VAL A 186 14.37 -3.67 -3.60
N SER A 187 14.77 -3.85 -4.86
CA SER A 187 15.55 -5.00 -5.26
C SER A 187 17.02 -4.82 -4.88
N ILE A 188 17.66 -5.89 -4.41
CA ILE A 188 19.12 -5.96 -4.27
C ILE A 188 19.66 -6.46 -5.62
N GLY A 189 20.16 -5.53 -6.45
CA GLY A 189 20.34 -5.78 -7.89
C GLY A 189 19.05 -5.57 -8.67
N GLY A 190 18.90 -6.20 -9.83
CA GLY A 190 17.67 -6.08 -10.63
C GLY A 190 16.52 -6.98 -10.15
N CYS A 191 15.35 -6.74 -10.75
CA CYS A 191 14.15 -7.57 -10.69
C CYS A 191 13.48 -7.63 -12.08
N ASP A 192 12.34 -8.32 -12.20
CA ASP A 192 11.60 -8.42 -13.46
C ASP A 192 11.03 -7.09 -13.98
N PHE A 193 10.74 -6.16 -13.07
CA PHE A 193 10.36 -4.78 -13.37
C PHE A 193 11.55 -3.83 -13.53
N ASP A 194 12.75 -4.32 -13.85
CA ASP A 194 13.80 -3.49 -14.44
C ASP A 194 13.65 -3.48 -15.99
N LEU A 195 14.48 -2.69 -16.68
CA LEU A 195 14.48 -2.65 -18.14
C LEU A 195 15.29 -3.78 -18.78
N GLU A 196 16.17 -4.40 -18.00
CA GLU A 196 16.99 -5.55 -18.39
C GLU A 196 17.48 -6.31 -17.14
N PRO A 197 17.90 -7.57 -17.25
CA PRO A 197 18.46 -8.28 -16.12
C PRO A 197 19.87 -7.80 -15.77
N TRP A 198 20.10 -7.45 -14.50
CA TRP A 198 21.40 -7.02 -13.99
C TRP A 198 21.60 -7.43 -12.51
N SER A 199 22.85 -7.42 -12.06
CA SER A 199 23.26 -7.56 -10.66
C SER A 199 24.55 -6.78 -10.39
N TYR A 200 24.92 -6.63 -9.12
CA TYR A 200 26.29 -6.23 -8.80
C TYR A 200 27.27 -7.39 -9.05
N ALA A 201 28.56 -7.08 -9.12
CA ALA A 201 29.65 -8.06 -9.24
C ALA A 201 29.49 -9.04 -10.42
N GLU A 202 29.21 -8.51 -11.62
CA GLU A 202 29.04 -9.35 -12.82
C GLU A 202 30.36 -9.90 -13.40
N GLU A 203 31.51 -9.39 -12.94
CA GLU A 203 32.82 -9.94 -13.31
C GLU A 203 32.93 -11.41 -12.90
N GLU A 204 33.17 -12.29 -13.86
CA GLU A 204 33.16 -13.73 -13.62
C GLU A 204 34.31 -14.16 -12.70
N GLY A 205 33.94 -14.80 -11.58
CA GLY A 205 34.89 -15.34 -10.62
C GLY A 205 35.41 -14.33 -9.61
N ASP A 206 34.92 -13.09 -9.63
CA ASP A 206 35.20 -12.10 -8.59
C ASP A 206 34.47 -12.46 -7.28
N THR A 207 35.10 -13.35 -6.51
CA THR A 207 34.60 -13.78 -5.20
C THR A 207 34.87 -12.78 -4.08
N VAL A 208 35.67 -11.74 -4.33
CA VAL A 208 35.97 -10.68 -3.36
C VAL A 208 35.05 -9.47 -3.51
N LEU A 209 34.26 -9.42 -4.59
CA LEU A 209 33.29 -8.37 -4.90
C LEU A 209 33.98 -7.00 -4.97
N SER A 210 35.03 -6.91 -5.79
CA SER A 210 35.84 -5.70 -5.95
C SER A 210 35.03 -4.52 -6.45
N ASP A 211 34.02 -4.76 -7.28
CA ASP A 211 33.19 -3.73 -7.92
C ASP A 211 31.97 -3.34 -7.07
N MET A 212 31.96 -3.71 -5.79
CA MET A 212 30.93 -3.36 -4.81
C MET A 212 31.52 -2.45 -3.73
N ASP A 213 32.19 -1.38 -4.18
CA ASP A 213 32.64 -0.23 -3.42
C ASP A 213 31.91 1.08 -3.82
N GLU A 214 31.23 1.07 -4.96
CA GLU A 214 30.33 2.14 -5.42
C GLU A 214 28.96 1.60 -5.87
N LEU A 215 27.98 2.51 -5.98
CA LEU A 215 26.64 2.17 -6.49
C LEU A 215 26.70 1.86 -7.98
N ASN A 216 25.97 0.82 -8.40
CA ASN A 216 25.70 0.61 -9.81
C ASN A 216 24.88 1.78 -10.37
N ALA A 217 25.04 2.09 -11.67
CA ALA A 217 24.32 3.18 -12.34
C ALA A 217 22.79 3.16 -12.10
N HIS A 218 22.16 1.97 -12.08
CA HIS A 218 20.75 1.82 -11.75
C HIS A 218 20.43 2.35 -10.34
N ASP A 219 21.20 1.93 -9.34
CA ASP A 219 20.97 2.36 -7.97
C ASP A 219 21.40 3.81 -7.69
N VAL A 220 22.34 4.39 -8.46
CA VAL A 220 22.64 5.84 -8.38
C VAL A 220 21.38 6.66 -8.63
N THR A 221 20.63 6.34 -9.69
CA THR A 221 19.37 7.00 -10.03
C THR A 221 18.32 6.73 -8.95
N ARG A 222 18.13 5.48 -8.57
CA ARG A 222 17.16 5.08 -7.53
C ARG A 222 17.39 5.78 -6.20
N VAL A 223 18.64 5.83 -5.73
CA VAL A 223 19.03 6.51 -4.49
C VAL A 223 18.73 8.01 -4.57
N ALA A 224 19.06 8.67 -5.69
CA ALA A 224 18.76 10.09 -5.87
C ALA A 224 17.26 10.36 -5.85
N GLN A 225 16.47 9.51 -6.51
CA GLN A 225 15.01 9.61 -6.53
C GLN A 225 14.38 9.33 -5.14
N ILE A 226 14.84 8.32 -4.40
CA ILE A 226 14.36 8.04 -3.03
C ILE A 226 14.70 9.21 -2.08
N LYS A 227 15.89 9.81 -2.19
CA LYS A 227 16.24 11.02 -1.40
C LYS A 227 15.29 12.18 -1.71
N ARG A 228 15.00 12.40 -3.00
CA ARG A 228 14.03 13.42 -3.43
C ARG A 228 12.63 13.12 -2.91
N LEU A 229 12.21 11.85 -2.92
CA LEU A 229 10.94 11.41 -2.33
C LEU A 229 10.88 11.74 -0.85
N ILE A 230 11.94 11.44 -0.08
CA ILE A 230 12.01 11.76 1.35
C ILE A 230 11.89 13.27 1.58
N GLU A 231 12.60 14.07 0.80
CA GLU A 231 12.56 15.53 0.89
C GLU A 231 11.18 16.09 0.58
N VAL A 232 10.57 15.66 -0.53
CA VAL A 232 9.31 16.23 -1.04
C VAL A 232 8.09 15.77 -0.25
N SER A 233 8.06 14.51 0.16
CA SER A 233 6.97 13.95 0.97
C SER A 233 7.08 14.34 2.45
N GLY A 234 8.29 14.63 2.93
CA GLY A 234 8.56 14.93 4.32
C GLY A 234 8.53 13.71 5.25
N VAL A 235 8.42 12.48 4.72
CA VAL A 235 8.41 11.23 5.50
C VAL A 235 9.61 11.15 6.44
N LYS A 236 9.36 10.78 7.71
CA LYS A 236 10.38 10.77 8.77
C LYS A 236 10.79 9.37 9.23
N ASN A 237 9.95 8.37 9.01
CA ASN A 237 10.12 6.99 9.48
C ASN A 237 10.08 6.00 8.31
N LEU A 238 10.76 6.31 7.20
CA LEU A 238 10.86 5.40 6.07
C LEU A 238 11.69 4.15 6.45
N LEU A 239 11.10 2.98 6.27
CA LEU A 239 11.69 1.66 6.53
C LEU A 239 11.85 0.93 5.19
N VAL A 240 13.09 0.82 4.72
CA VAL A 240 13.38 0.18 3.43
C VAL A 240 13.71 -1.31 3.62
N LYS A 241 13.03 -2.19 2.87
CA LYS A 241 13.30 -3.64 2.81
C LYS A 241 13.96 -4.00 1.48
N GLY A 242 15.11 -4.66 1.52
CA GLY A 242 15.78 -5.23 0.36
C GLY A 242 15.41 -6.70 0.10
N ALA A 243 15.30 -7.11 -1.16
CA ALA A 243 15.26 -8.53 -1.55
C ALA A 243 16.02 -8.77 -2.86
N ALA A 244 16.84 -9.81 -2.91
CA ALA A 244 17.57 -10.19 -4.12
C ALA A 244 16.76 -11.19 -4.97
N TRP A 245 16.62 -10.95 -6.27
CA TRP A 245 16.04 -11.93 -7.20
C TRP A 245 17.05 -12.96 -7.66
N SER A 246 18.25 -12.52 -7.98
CA SER A 246 19.30 -13.39 -8.51
C SER A 246 20.69 -12.84 -8.21
N PRO A 247 21.67 -13.71 -7.95
CA PRO A 247 23.08 -13.37 -8.09
C PRO A 247 23.45 -13.30 -9.59
N PRO A 248 24.66 -12.82 -9.93
CA PRO A 248 25.17 -12.87 -11.29
C PRO A 248 25.22 -14.32 -11.82
N PRO A 249 25.09 -14.53 -13.14
CA PRO A 249 24.99 -15.86 -13.74
C PRO A 249 26.13 -16.80 -13.33
N TRP A 250 27.36 -16.29 -13.25
CA TRP A 250 28.54 -17.11 -12.93
C TRP A 250 28.46 -17.77 -11.54
N MET A 251 27.68 -17.22 -10.60
CA MET A 251 27.44 -17.84 -9.29
C MET A 251 26.45 -19.01 -9.31
N LYS A 252 25.70 -19.18 -10.41
CA LYS A 252 24.57 -20.11 -10.50
C LYS A 252 24.93 -21.40 -11.21
N THR A 253 24.28 -22.50 -10.86
CA THR A 253 24.53 -23.82 -11.46
C THR A 253 24.21 -23.90 -12.96
N ASN A 254 23.36 -23.00 -13.46
CA ASN A 254 22.95 -22.96 -14.86
C ASN A 254 23.62 -21.85 -15.67
N ASN A 255 24.45 -21.00 -15.04
CA ASN A 255 25.07 -19.83 -15.66
C ASN A 255 24.07 -18.94 -16.42
N ARG A 256 22.84 -18.75 -15.90
CA ARG A 256 21.77 -17.96 -16.56
C ARG A 256 20.97 -17.14 -15.55
N TRP A 257 20.39 -16.04 -16.00
CA TRP A 257 19.46 -15.23 -15.22
C TRP A 257 18.19 -16.00 -14.83
N THR A 258 17.61 -16.74 -15.77
CA THR A 258 16.35 -17.46 -15.59
C THR A 258 16.48 -18.99 -15.73
N GLY A 259 15.41 -19.71 -15.39
CA GLY A 259 15.32 -21.18 -15.41
C GLY A 259 15.85 -21.85 -14.14
N PHE A 260 15.90 -23.19 -14.15
CA PHE A 260 16.40 -23.96 -12.99
C PHE A 260 17.83 -23.59 -12.67
N GLY A 261 18.04 -22.95 -11.53
CA GLY A 261 19.35 -22.44 -11.15
C GLY A 261 19.42 -22.30 -9.65
N ARG A 262 20.45 -22.90 -9.05
CA ARG A 262 20.76 -22.76 -7.63
C ARG A 262 22.08 -22.05 -7.47
N LEU A 263 22.32 -21.48 -6.29
CA LEU A 263 23.63 -20.97 -5.94
C LEU A 263 24.64 -22.13 -5.87
N LYS A 264 25.80 -21.99 -6.53
CA LYS A 264 26.90 -22.95 -6.37
C LYS A 264 27.42 -22.85 -4.93
N ARG A 265 27.64 -24.00 -4.27
CA ARG A 265 28.09 -24.04 -2.86
C ARG A 265 29.38 -23.28 -2.59
N ALA A 266 30.28 -23.22 -3.57
CA ALA A 266 31.52 -22.46 -3.47
C ALA A 266 31.31 -20.95 -3.24
N TYR A 267 30.13 -20.42 -3.58
CA TYR A 267 29.81 -18.99 -3.48
C TYR A 267 28.82 -18.67 -2.36
N TYR A 268 28.57 -19.58 -1.42
CA TYR A 268 27.65 -19.33 -0.31
C TYR A 268 28.11 -18.18 0.57
N GLN A 269 29.42 -18.11 0.87
CA GLN A 269 29.99 -16.99 1.61
C GLN A 269 29.97 -15.70 0.78
N THR A 270 30.44 -15.76 -0.47
CA THR A 270 30.41 -14.61 -1.39
C THR A 270 29.01 -14.01 -1.52
N TRP A 271 27.96 -14.84 -1.56
CA TRP A 271 26.58 -14.35 -1.62
C TRP A 271 26.09 -13.74 -0.30
N ALA A 272 26.60 -14.18 0.85
CA ALA A 272 26.35 -13.50 2.12
C ALA A 272 27.08 -12.14 2.18
N ASP A 273 28.33 -12.10 1.72
CA ASP A 273 29.13 -10.88 1.66
C ASP A 273 28.53 -9.86 0.67
N TYR A 274 27.90 -10.33 -0.41
CA TYR A 274 27.15 -9.51 -1.36
C TYR A 274 26.01 -8.73 -0.69
N HIS A 275 25.22 -9.39 0.17
CA HIS A 275 24.16 -8.71 0.91
C HIS A 275 24.75 -7.68 1.89
N LEU A 276 25.82 -8.04 2.60
CA LEU A 276 26.48 -7.13 3.53
C LEU A 276 27.08 -5.90 2.82
N ARG A 277 27.68 -6.08 1.64
CA ARG A 277 28.19 -4.96 0.84
C ARG A 277 27.08 -4.06 0.31
N TRP A 278 25.96 -4.64 -0.12
CA TRP A 278 24.81 -3.83 -0.53
C TRP A 278 24.25 -3.00 0.64
N LEU A 279 24.19 -3.56 1.85
CA LEU A 279 23.80 -2.79 3.04
C LEU A 279 24.72 -1.59 3.29
N ARG A 280 26.04 -1.78 3.18
CA ARG A 280 27.02 -0.68 3.26
C ARG A 280 26.78 0.37 2.20
N LEU A 281 26.63 -0.03 0.93
CA LEU A 281 26.41 0.89 -0.18
C LEU A 281 25.16 1.75 0.03
N MET A 282 24.07 1.15 0.51
CA MET A 282 22.82 1.88 0.76
C MET A 282 22.93 2.82 1.96
N GLU A 283 23.52 2.37 3.07
CA GLU A 283 23.73 3.17 4.28
C GLU A 283 24.69 4.35 4.02
N ASP A 284 25.82 4.11 3.34
CA ASP A 284 26.81 5.14 2.96
C ASP A 284 26.19 6.19 2.03
N ASN A 285 25.16 5.79 1.28
CA ASN A 285 24.37 6.68 0.45
C ASN A 285 23.09 7.18 1.13
N GLY A 286 22.92 7.01 2.43
CA GLY A 286 21.86 7.63 3.23
C GLY A 286 20.47 7.05 3.00
N ILE A 287 20.36 5.78 2.59
CA ILE A 287 19.09 5.07 2.50
C ILE A 287 18.87 4.24 3.78
N PRO A 288 17.76 4.45 4.52
CA PRO A 288 17.53 3.81 5.81
C PRO A 288 17.04 2.36 5.64
N ILE A 289 17.98 1.42 5.46
CA ILE A 289 17.62 0.01 5.34
C ILE A 289 17.18 -0.54 6.70
N TRP A 290 15.91 -0.96 6.76
CA TRP A 290 15.30 -1.59 7.91
C TRP A 290 15.44 -3.12 7.91
N ALA A 291 15.33 -3.73 6.73
CA ALA A 291 15.27 -5.19 6.61
C ALA A 291 15.85 -5.72 5.30
N ILE A 292 16.24 -6.99 5.29
CA ILE A 292 16.47 -7.76 4.05
C ILE A 292 15.78 -9.12 4.11
N SER A 293 15.46 -9.68 2.94
CA SER A 293 14.97 -11.04 2.78
C SER A 293 16.09 -12.02 2.45
N THR A 294 15.90 -13.31 2.78
CA THR A 294 16.72 -14.43 2.28
C THR A 294 16.70 -14.63 0.75
N GLY A 295 15.91 -13.84 0.02
CA GLY A 295 15.79 -13.84 -1.43
C GLY A 295 14.33 -13.84 -1.88
N ASN A 296 14.05 -13.26 -3.04
CA ASN A 296 12.71 -13.21 -3.62
C ASN A 296 12.30 -14.57 -4.21
N GLU A 297 11.11 -15.06 -3.83
CA GLU A 297 10.45 -16.24 -4.38
C GLU A 297 11.39 -17.44 -4.65
N PRO A 298 12.04 -17.99 -3.60
CA PRO A 298 13.00 -19.11 -3.69
C PRO A 298 12.49 -20.31 -4.49
N MET A 299 11.17 -20.52 -4.60
CA MET A 299 10.60 -21.60 -5.39
C MET A 299 10.66 -21.38 -6.90
N ASN A 300 10.79 -20.13 -7.38
CA ASN A 300 10.76 -19.82 -8.81
C ASN A 300 11.89 -20.48 -9.58
N GLY A 301 13.11 -20.42 -9.04
CA GLY A 301 14.29 -21.06 -9.64
C GLY A 301 14.33 -22.58 -9.48
N ILE A 302 13.30 -23.21 -8.90
CA ILE A 302 13.20 -24.67 -8.72
C ILE A 302 11.93 -25.25 -9.32
N LEU A 303 10.74 -24.86 -8.86
CA LEU A 303 9.48 -25.50 -9.23
C LEU A 303 8.78 -24.79 -10.39
N PHE A 304 8.83 -23.47 -10.42
CA PHE A 304 8.12 -22.67 -11.42
C PHE A 304 9.00 -22.20 -12.60
N MET A 305 10.18 -22.82 -12.77
CA MET A 305 11.17 -22.48 -13.79
C MET A 305 10.63 -22.41 -15.23
N TYR A 306 9.54 -23.13 -15.51
CA TYR A 306 8.96 -23.22 -16.85
C TYR A 306 8.08 -22.01 -17.17
N PHE A 307 7.54 -21.37 -16.14
CA PHE A 307 6.64 -20.21 -16.22
C PHE A 307 7.37 -18.90 -15.94
N VAL A 308 8.34 -18.92 -15.02
CA VAL A 308 9.19 -17.76 -14.72
C VAL A 308 10.21 -17.54 -15.84
N LYS A 309 10.18 -16.37 -16.46
CA LYS A 309 11.11 -15.96 -17.54
C LYS A 309 12.07 -14.86 -17.14
N PHE A 310 11.91 -14.31 -15.95
CA PHE A 310 12.77 -13.30 -15.37
C PHE A 310 13.86 -13.91 -14.47
N MET A 311 14.73 -13.05 -13.96
CA MET A 311 15.83 -13.44 -13.09
C MET A 311 15.33 -14.10 -11.79
N SER A 312 15.94 -15.21 -11.37
CA SER A 312 15.52 -15.92 -10.16
C SER A 312 16.63 -16.79 -9.57
N LEU A 313 16.62 -16.98 -8.24
CA LEU A 313 17.52 -17.90 -7.55
C LEU A 313 16.72 -18.99 -6.84
N GLY A 314 16.91 -20.23 -7.28
CA GLY A 314 16.25 -21.38 -6.70
C GLY A 314 16.86 -21.83 -5.38
N TRP A 315 16.02 -21.97 -4.36
CA TRP A 315 16.38 -22.60 -3.09
C TRP A 315 15.46 -23.78 -2.77
N THR A 316 16.02 -24.79 -2.12
CA THR A 316 15.25 -25.74 -1.31
C THR A 316 15.34 -25.32 0.16
N PRO A 317 14.37 -25.68 1.03
CA PRO A 317 14.47 -25.34 2.45
C PRO A 317 15.77 -25.87 3.08
N GLN A 318 16.25 -27.04 2.63
CA GLN A 318 17.52 -27.61 3.11
C GLN A 318 18.72 -26.74 2.75
N THR A 319 18.84 -26.32 1.48
CA THR A 319 19.96 -25.50 1.04
C THR A 319 19.89 -24.08 1.59
N GLN A 320 18.69 -23.51 1.73
CA GLN A 320 18.52 -22.18 2.30
C GLN A 320 18.84 -22.19 3.79
N ALA A 321 18.50 -23.25 4.52
CA ALA A 321 18.88 -23.40 5.92
C ALA A 321 20.40 -23.46 6.11
N ILE A 322 21.12 -24.17 5.23
CA ILE A 322 22.59 -24.22 5.24
C ILE A 322 23.15 -22.83 4.98
N TRP A 323 22.70 -22.14 3.92
CA TRP A 323 23.20 -20.82 3.59
C TRP A 323 22.89 -19.78 4.67
N LEU A 324 21.66 -19.77 5.20
CA LEU A 324 21.27 -18.86 6.27
C LEU A 324 22.07 -19.11 7.55
N ASN A 325 22.14 -20.36 8.02
CA ASN A 325 22.76 -20.69 9.29
C ASN A 325 24.29 -20.60 9.26
N ASP A 326 24.91 -21.07 8.18
CA ASP A 326 26.36 -21.23 8.11
C ASP A 326 27.04 -20.00 7.46
N HIS A 327 26.28 -19.11 6.79
CA HIS A 327 26.82 -17.95 6.06
C HIS A 327 26.08 -16.63 6.32
N LEU A 328 24.87 -16.43 5.79
CA LEU A 328 24.19 -15.12 5.84
C LEU A 328 23.97 -14.64 7.29
N GLY A 329 23.39 -15.49 8.14
CA GLY A 329 23.10 -15.19 9.53
C GLY A 329 24.35 -14.75 10.29
N PRO A 330 25.42 -15.58 10.36
CA PRO A 330 26.69 -15.18 10.96
C PRO A 330 27.32 -13.92 10.34
N THR A 331 27.23 -13.75 9.01
CA THR A 331 27.82 -12.59 8.31
C THR A 331 27.14 -11.30 8.75
N ILE A 332 25.80 -11.27 8.79
CA ILE A 332 25.04 -10.10 9.22
C ILE A 332 25.17 -9.89 10.73
N ARG A 333 24.94 -10.91 11.56
CA ARG A 333 24.95 -10.78 13.03
C ARG A 333 26.32 -10.42 13.62
N ASN A 334 27.42 -10.64 12.89
CA ASN A 334 28.77 -10.22 13.31
C ASN A 334 29.25 -8.93 12.63
N SER A 335 28.37 -8.22 11.90
CA SER A 335 28.68 -6.95 11.24
C SER A 335 28.12 -5.76 12.01
N GLU A 336 28.37 -4.55 11.50
CA GLU A 336 27.74 -3.31 11.91
C GLU A 336 26.22 -3.29 11.68
N PHE A 337 25.69 -4.16 10.82
CA PHE A 337 24.25 -4.33 10.54
C PHE A 337 23.61 -5.48 11.33
N LYS A 338 24.21 -5.90 12.45
CA LYS A 338 23.71 -7.03 13.26
C LYS A 338 22.25 -6.90 13.71
N ASP A 339 21.72 -5.69 13.80
CA ASP A 339 20.37 -5.37 14.27
C ASP A 339 19.34 -5.24 13.12
N ILE A 340 19.77 -5.41 11.86
CA ILE A 340 18.85 -5.40 10.71
C ILE A 340 17.89 -6.59 10.78
N ILE A 341 16.65 -6.38 10.37
CA ILE A 341 15.63 -7.44 10.37
C ILE A 341 15.88 -8.41 9.20
N LEU A 342 16.02 -9.70 9.52
CA LEU A 342 16.11 -10.76 8.52
C LEU A 342 14.76 -11.44 8.33
N PHE A 343 14.18 -11.27 7.14
CA PHE A 343 12.96 -11.94 6.72
C PHE A 343 13.26 -13.25 5.98
N GLY A 344 12.50 -14.30 6.33
CA GLY A 344 12.56 -15.58 5.65
C GLY A 344 11.45 -15.80 4.62
N ASN A 345 11.77 -16.69 3.68
CA ASN A 345 10.92 -17.18 2.60
C ASN A 345 10.60 -16.16 1.50
N ASP A 346 9.84 -15.09 1.79
CA ASP A 346 9.48 -14.06 0.78
C ASP A 346 8.89 -14.71 -0.48
N ASP A 347 7.91 -15.58 -0.23
CA ASP A 347 7.26 -16.45 -1.22
C ASP A 347 5.81 -16.73 -0.77
N GLN A 348 5.10 -17.54 -1.55
CA GLN A 348 3.70 -17.86 -1.36
C GLN A 348 3.40 -18.64 -0.09
N ARG A 349 2.22 -18.38 0.51
CA ARG A 349 1.77 -19.00 1.77
C ARG A 349 1.69 -20.52 1.78
N TYR A 350 1.52 -21.20 0.64
CA TYR A 350 1.38 -22.66 0.61
C TYR A 350 2.66 -23.42 1.01
N THR A 351 3.80 -22.73 1.08
CA THR A 351 5.06 -23.28 1.58
C THR A 351 5.14 -23.29 3.11
N PHE A 352 4.29 -22.51 3.77
CA PHE A 352 4.26 -22.32 5.21
C PHE A 352 3.48 -23.43 5.92
N PRO A 353 3.77 -23.78 7.20
CA PRO A 353 5.06 -23.63 7.87
C PRO A 353 6.09 -24.69 7.42
N HIS A 354 5.76 -25.52 6.42
CA HIS A 354 6.57 -26.67 6.02
C HIS A 354 8.03 -26.27 5.68
N TRP A 355 8.22 -25.15 4.97
CA TRP A 355 9.52 -24.62 4.62
C TRP A 355 10.42 -24.44 5.86
N PHE A 356 9.93 -23.70 6.87
CA PHE A 356 10.68 -23.43 8.11
C PHE A 356 10.88 -24.68 8.98
N LYS A 357 9.89 -25.58 9.02
CA LYS A 357 10.04 -26.88 9.69
C LYS A 357 11.16 -27.71 9.05
N MET A 358 11.28 -27.69 7.72
CA MET A 358 12.34 -28.39 7.01
C MET A 358 13.70 -27.70 7.14
N MET A 359 13.72 -26.36 7.18
CA MET A 359 14.94 -25.61 7.47
C MET A 359 15.51 -26.01 8.84
N ASN A 360 14.69 -25.92 9.89
CA ASN A 360 15.10 -26.24 11.26
C ASN A 360 15.50 -27.71 11.44
N ARG A 361 14.90 -28.64 10.68
CA ARG A 361 15.33 -30.04 10.62
C ARG A 361 16.71 -30.23 9.98
N THR A 362 17.08 -29.37 9.03
CA THR A 362 18.34 -29.48 8.28
C THR A 362 19.51 -28.83 9.03
N ARG A 363 19.24 -27.66 9.62
CA ARG A 363 20.15 -26.90 10.48
C ARG A 363 19.34 -26.46 11.70
N PRO A 364 19.48 -27.15 12.85
CA PRO A 364 18.84 -26.72 14.08
C PRO A 364 19.17 -25.25 14.35
N ASN A 365 18.18 -24.46 14.75
CA ASN A 365 18.28 -23.04 15.05
C ASN A 365 18.47 -22.13 13.83
N SER A 366 18.41 -22.65 12.59
CA SER A 366 18.55 -21.80 11.39
C SER A 366 17.48 -20.70 11.33
N ILE A 367 16.28 -20.98 11.84
CA ILE A 367 15.17 -20.03 11.86
C ILE A 367 15.32 -18.98 12.97
N ASP A 368 16.26 -19.16 13.90
CA ASP A 368 16.50 -18.20 14.99
C ASP A 368 17.23 -16.96 14.48
N TYR A 369 17.91 -17.07 13.31
CA TYR A 369 18.42 -15.91 12.59
C TYR A 369 17.32 -15.05 11.99
N LEU A 370 16.11 -15.59 11.78
CA LEU A 370 14.99 -14.85 11.20
C LEU A 370 14.22 -14.11 12.29
N ASP A 371 14.04 -12.81 12.09
CA ASP A 371 13.23 -11.95 12.95
C ASP A 371 11.76 -11.90 12.46
N GLY A 372 11.57 -12.17 11.17
CA GLY A 372 10.25 -12.16 10.55
C GLY A 372 10.12 -13.11 9.37
N LEU A 373 8.89 -13.31 8.93
CA LEU A 373 8.51 -14.11 7.78
C LEU A 373 7.77 -13.23 6.78
N SER A 374 8.18 -13.32 5.52
CA SER A 374 7.59 -12.55 4.41
C SER A 374 6.74 -13.47 3.54
N VAL A 375 5.52 -13.03 3.24
CA VAL A 375 4.53 -13.78 2.45
C VAL A 375 4.14 -12.97 1.22
N HIS A 376 4.04 -13.65 0.08
CA HIS A 376 3.44 -13.11 -1.14
C HIS A 376 1.99 -13.57 -1.27
N TRP A 377 1.15 -12.71 -1.85
CA TRP A 377 -0.32 -12.81 -1.80
C TRP A 377 -0.96 -13.57 -2.99
N TYR A 378 -0.19 -13.88 -4.03
CA TYR A 378 -0.72 -14.25 -5.34
C TYR A 378 -1.63 -15.49 -5.36
N TRP A 379 -1.51 -16.41 -4.41
CA TRP A 379 -2.26 -17.68 -4.41
C TRP A 379 -3.27 -17.82 -3.27
N ASP A 380 -3.63 -16.71 -2.61
CA ASP A 380 -4.49 -16.69 -1.43
C ASP A 380 -5.93 -17.15 -1.71
N GLU A 381 -6.42 -16.98 -2.94
CA GLU A 381 -7.73 -17.49 -3.37
C GLU A 381 -7.77 -19.03 -3.46
N ILE A 382 -6.62 -19.69 -3.58
CA ILE A 382 -6.50 -21.14 -3.73
C ILE A 382 -6.07 -21.80 -2.42
N PHE A 383 -5.13 -21.17 -1.70
CA PHE A 383 -4.57 -21.72 -0.46
C PHE A 383 -5.10 -20.96 0.75
N GLY A 384 -5.86 -21.67 1.59
CA GLY A 384 -6.54 -21.09 2.74
C GLY A 384 -5.62 -20.59 3.85
N ASN A 385 -6.22 -19.95 4.84
CA ASN A 385 -5.51 -19.28 5.93
C ASN A 385 -4.80 -20.21 6.92
N SER A 386 -5.16 -21.51 6.91
CA SER A 386 -4.60 -22.49 7.84
C SER A 386 -3.08 -22.65 7.74
N PHE A 387 -2.48 -22.33 6.60
CA PHE A 387 -1.02 -22.28 6.45
C PHE A 387 -0.38 -21.18 7.31
N ILE A 388 -1.02 -20.02 7.40
CA ILE A 388 -0.57 -18.91 8.24
C ILE A 388 -0.86 -19.21 9.71
N GLU A 389 -2.06 -19.69 10.04
CA GLU A 389 -2.43 -20.05 11.42
C GLU A 389 -1.42 -21.05 12.02
N GLN A 390 -1.14 -22.15 11.30
CA GLN A 390 -0.13 -23.13 11.71
C GLN A 390 1.29 -22.57 11.79
N THR A 391 1.59 -21.50 11.06
CA THR A 391 2.89 -20.82 11.13
C THR A 391 2.97 -19.97 12.37
N THR A 392 1.94 -19.20 12.67
CA THR A 392 1.89 -18.40 13.90
C THR A 392 1.93 -19.29 15.15
N GLU A 393 1.38 -20.50 15.10
CA GLU A 393 1.55 -21.49 16.18
C GLU A 393 2.98 -22.03 16.27
N TYR A 394 3.66 -22.23 15.13
CA TYR A 394 5.01 -22.79 15.08
C TYR A 394 6.11 -21.76 15.42
N ALA A 395 5.91 -20.50 15.04
CA ALA A 395 6.88 -19.41 15.20
C ALA A 395 6.15 -18.11 15.65
N PRO A 396 5.58 -18.09 16.87
CA PRO A 396 4.71 -17.01 17.35
C PRO A 396 5.44 -15.69 17.60
N ASP A 397 6.77 -15.71 17.72
CA ASP A 397 7.62 -14.56 18.01
C ASP A 397 8.03 -13.76 16.75
N LYS A 398 7.67 -14.25 15.55
CA LYS A 398 8.13 -13.66 14.29
C LYS A 398 7.22 -12.57 13.79
N ILE A 399 7.82 -11.48 13.30
CA ILE A 399 7.11 -10.44 12.56
C ILE A 399 6.58 -11.05 11.26
N LEU A 400 5.29 -10.91 10.98
CA LEU A 400 4.68 -11.41 9.75
C LEU A 400 4.26 -10.23 8.87
N ILE A 401 4.76 -10.16 7.64
CA ILE A 401 4.36 -9.12 6.67
C ILE A 401 3.94 -9.74 5.33
N VAL A 402 2.99 -9.09 4.66
CA VAL A 402 2.82 -9.26 3.22
C VAL A 402 3.89 -8.39 2.60
N SER A 403 4.89 -8.99 1.95
CA SER A 403 6.02 -8.25 1.39
C SER A 403 5.85 -7.90 -0.08
N GLU A 404 4.83 -8.48 -0.72
CA GLU A 404 4.53 -8.30 -2.14
C GLU A 404 3.08 -8.72 -2.43
N SER A 405 2.35 -7.84 -3.11
CA SER A 405 1.03 -8.11 -3.67
C SER A 405 0.85 -7.35 -4.98
N CYS A 406 0.21 -7.95 -5.98
CA CYS A 406 -0.28 -7.22 -7.14
C CYS A 406 -1.45 -7.99 -7.77
N ILE A 407 -2.17 -7.36 -8.70
CA ILE A 407 -3.25 -8.02 -9.47
C ILE A 407 -2.90 -7.99 -10.95
N GLY A 408 -3.29 -9.03 -11.68
CA GLY A 408 -2.96 -9.21 -13.09
C GLY A 408 -1.89 -10.28 -13.31
N ASP A 409 -1.41 -10.91 -12.24
CA ASP A 409 -0.38 -11.97 -12.27
C ASP A 409 -0.92 -13.33 -12.75
N LYS A 410 -2.24 -13.53 -12.76
CA LYS A 410 -2.87 -14.81 -13.08
C LYS A 410 -3.27 -14.94 -14.54
N PRO A 411 -3.16 -16.14 -15.15
CA PRO A 411 -3.63 -16.39 -16.53
C PRO A 411 -5.12 -16.13 -16.77
N TRP A 412 -5.94 -16.15 -15.72
CA TRP A 412 -7.39 -15.87 -15.78
C TRP A 412 -7.75 -14.41 -15.43
N GLN A 413 -6.75 -13.57 -15.17
CA GLN A 413 -6.91 -12.14 -14.96
C GLN A 413 -6.38 -11.36 -16.17
N ALA A 414 -6.83 -10.13 -16.35
CA ALA A 414 -6.18 -9.23 -17.30
C ALA A 414 -4.78 -8.85 -16.76
N ALA A 415 -3.73 -9.23 -17.47
CA ALA A 415 -2.33 -8.87 -17.21
C ALA A 415 -2.02 -7.43 -17.66
N ALA A 416 -2.84 -6.48 -17.22
CA ALA A 416 -2.75 -5.06 -17.53
C ALA A 416 -3.59 -4.24 -16.54
N PRO A 417 -3.35 -2.93 -16.42
CA PRO A 417 -4.19 -2.02 -15.69
C PRO A 417 -5.63 -2.02 -16.18
N LEU A 418 -6.58 -2.07 -15.24
CA LEU A 418 -8.01 -1.92 -15.52
C LEU A 418 -8.45 -0.59 -14.91
N LEU A 419 -8.24 0.50 -15.65
CA LEU A 419 -8.48 1.87 -15.15
C LEU A 419 -9.90 2.02 -14.58
N GLY A 420 -9.98 2.32 -13.29
CA GLY A 420 -11.23 2.54 -12.55
C GLY A 420 -11.85 1.29 -11.94
N SER A 421 -11.18 0.14 -11.97
CA SER A 421 -11.76 -1.13 -11.49
C SER A 421 -12.00 -1.14 -9.98
N TRP A 422 -13.28 -1.00 -9.59
CA TRP A 422 -13.70 -1.19 -8.19
C TRP A 422 -13.55 -2.63 -7.72
N GLU A 423 -13.69 -3.61 -8.62
CA GLU A 423 -13.53 -5.03 -8.28
C GLU A 423 -12.12 -5.33 -7.75
N ARG A 424 -11.09 -4.74 -8.37
CA ARG A 424 -9.70 -4.85 -7.88
C ARG A 424 -9.54 -4.21 -6.50
N ALA A 425 -10.17 -3.06 -6.26
CA ALA A 425 -10.18 -2.43 -4.94
C ALA A 425 -10.91 -3.26 -3.87
N GLU A 426 -12.04 -3.90 -4.21
CA GLU A 426 -12.72 -4.82 -3.29
C GLU A 426 -11.82 -6.00 -2.90
N LYS A 427 -11.00 -6.49 -3.83
CA LYS A 427 -10.03 -7.56 -3.56
C LYS A 427 -8.98 -7.10 -2.54
N TYR A 428 -8.32 -5.96 -2.78
CA TYR A 428 -7.39 -5.35 -1.81
C TYR A 428 -8.04 -5.15 -0.44
N ALA A 429 -9.25 -4.58 -0.38
CA ALA A 429 -9.96 -4.36 0.89
C ALA A 429 -10.18 -5.66 1.67
N ARG A 430 -10.65 -6.73 1.01
CA ARG A 430 -10.87 -8.04 1.66
C ARG A 430 -9.58 -8.62 2.19
N ASP A 431 -8.52 -8.58 1.39
CA ASP A 431 -7.28 -9.25 1.76
C ASP A 431 -6.50 -8.47 2.83
N TYR A 432 -6.52 -7.13 2.81
CA TYR A 432 -6.02 -6.32 3.93
C TYR A 432 -6.75 -6.67 5.23
N LEU A 433 -8.08 -6.69 5.22
CA LEU A 433 -8.89 -7.08 6.39
C LEU A 433 -8.54 -8.50 6.87
N LEU A 434 -8.39 -9.44 5.94
CA LEU A 434 -8.11 -10.83 6.26
C LEU A 434 -6.70 -11.02 6.85
N ASN A 435 -5.66 -10.51 6.20
CA ASN A 435 -4.29 -10.71 6.68
C ASN A 435 -4.05 -9.97 8.00
N ILE A 436 -4.62 -8.78 8.19
CA ILE A 436 -4.58 -8.11 9.51
C ILE A 436 -5.28 -8.97 10.58
N LYS A 437 -6.40 -9.63 10.25
CA LYS A 437 -7.06 -10.56 11.18
C LYS A 437 -6.21 -11.78 11.51
N LEU A 438 -5.36 -12.22 10.58
CA LEU A 438 -4.41 -13.33 10.75
C LEU A 438 -3.11 -12.96 11.48
N GLY A 439 -2.98 -11.71 11.97
CA GLY A 439 -1.82 -11.30 12.76
C GLY A 439 -0.67 -10.69 11.94
N PHE A 440 -0.90 -10.31 10.68
CA PHE A 440 0.10 -9.58 9.92
C PHE A 440 0.33 -8.18 10.50
N HIS A 441 1.59 -7.76 10.50
CA HIS A 441 2.10 -6.53 11.08
C HIS A 441 2.25 -5.44 10.02
N GLY A 442 2.34 -5.79 8.75
CA GLY A 442 2.49 -4.81 7.68
C GLY A 442 2.24 -5.40 6.30
N TRP A 443 2.11 -4.50 5.32
CA TRP A 443 1.82 -4.83 3.94
C TRP A 443 2.61 -3.94 2.99
N ILE A 444 3.33 -4.56 2.05
CA ILE A 444 4.01 -3.89 0.96
C ILE A 444 3.36 -4.32 -0.35
N ASP A 445 2.74 -3.37 -1.02
CA ASP A 445 2.23 -3.54 -2.38
C ASP A 445 3.38 -3.66 -3.38
N TRP A 446 3.10 -4.05 -4.62
CA TRP A 446 4.12 -4.08 -5.67
C TRP A 446 4.47 -2.69 -6.19
N ASN A 447 4.56 -2.52 -7.51
CA ASN A 447 4.95 -1.23 -8.08
C ASN A 447 3.98 -0.11 -7.63
N ILE A 448 4.53 0.94 -7.01
CA ILE A 448 3.71 2.10 -6.60
C ILE A 448 3.06 2.80 -7.80
N CYS A 449 3.69 2.74 -8.97
CA CYS A 449 3.12 3.17 -10.24
C CYS A 449 3.61 2.34 -11.41
N LEU A 450 2.76 2.21 -12.44
CA LEU A 450 3.07 1.59 -13.73
C LEU A 450 2.46 2.44 -14.86
N ASP A 451 2.83 2.15 -16.11
CA ASP A 451 2.20 2.76 -17.30
C ASP A 451 0.82 2.16 -17.62
N GLU A 452 0.19 2.63 -18.70
CA GLU A 452 -1.15 2.20 -19.12
C GLU A 452 -1.24 0.72 -19.55
N ILE A 453 -0.11 0.05 -19.79
CA ILE A 453 -0.04 -1.37 -20.14
C ILE A 453 0.45 -2.25 -18.98
N GLY A 454 0.89 -1.67 -17.87
CA GLY A 454 1.32 -2.39 -16.68
C GLY A 454 2.82 -2.67 -16.62
N GLY A 455 3.63 -1.86 -17.31
CA GLY A 455 5.08 -1.95 -17.36
C GLY A 455 5.78 -0.62 -17.02
N PRO A 456 7.02 -0.43 -17.49
CA PRO A 456 7.79 -1.37 -18.33
C PRO A 456 8.20 -2.65 -17.57
N ASN A 457 8.35 -3.76 -18.29
CA ASN A 457 8.82 -5.05 -17.76
C ASN A 457 9.54 -5.82 -18.87
N TYR A 458 10.80 -6.21 -18.66
CA TYR A 458 11.63 -6.75 -19.75
C TYR A 458 11.26 -8.16 -20.22
N VAL A 459 10.28 -8.81 -19.57
CA VAL A 459 9.76 -10.14 -19.94
C VAL A 459 8.24 -10.13 -20.19
N ASP A 460 7.64 -8.96 -20.38
CA ASP A 460 6.19 -8.79 -20.60
C ASP A 460 5.33 -9.37 -19.45
N ASN A 461 5.87 -9.40 -18.22
CA ASN A 461 5.14 -9.83 -17.01
C ASN A 461 4.34 -8.66 -16.40
N THR A 462 3.47 -8.06 -17.19
CA THR A 462 2.74 -6.84 -16.83
C THR A 462 1.61 -7.07 -15.83
N VAL A 463 1.38 -6.09 -14.94
CA VAL A 463 0.38 -6.15 -13.85
C VAL A 463 -0.30 -4.78 -13.65
N ASP A 464 -1.27 -4.68 -12.74
CA ASP A 464 -1.84 -3.39 -12.33
C ASP A 464 -1.06 -2.76 -11.17
N ALA A 465 -1.24 -1.45 -10.99
CA ALA A 465 -0.68 -0.68 -9.88
C ALA A 465 -1.73 0.26 -9.28
N PRO A 466 -1.56 0.78 -8.05
CA PRO A 466 -2.47 1.76 -7.46
C PRO A 466 -2.49 3.09 -8.21
N VAL A 467 -1.42 3.46 -8.92
CA VAL A 467 -1.32 4.66 -9.75
C VAL A 467 -0.86 4.29 -11.15
N ILE A 468 -1.55 4.80 -12.16
CA ILE A 468 -1.21 4.62 -13.57
C ILE A 468 -0.72 5.92 -14.18
N VAL A 469 0.47 5.89 -14.77
CA VAL A 469 1.12 7.01 -15.43
C VAL A 469 0.60 7.15 -16.85
N ASN A 470 0.25 8.37 -17.27
CA ASN A 470 -0.01 8.64 -18.68
C ASN A 470 1.33 8.84 -19.41
N THR A 471 1.80 7.82 -20.12
CA THR A 471 3.07 7.85 -20.85
C THR A 471 2.96 8.55 -22.21
N THR A 472 1.75 8.91 -22.66
CA THR A 472 1.58 9.73 -23.87
C THR A 472 2.07 11.15 -23.65
N THR A 473 1.87 11.71 -22.46
CA THR A 473 2.23 13.11 -22.14
C THR A 473 3.28 13.23 -21.04
N PHE A 474 3.33 12.29 -20.09
CA PHE A 474 4.08 12.39 -18.84
C PHE A 474 3.71 13.64 -18.01
N GLU A 475 2.48 14.12 -18.15
CA GLU A 475 1.92 15.32 -17.48
C GLU A 475 0.79 14.98 -16.50
N GLU A 476 0.34 13.72 -16.46
CA GLU A 476 -0.73 13.31 -15.57
C GLU A 476 -0.60 11.85 -15.15
N PHE A 477 -1.26 11.52 -14.05
CA PHE A 477 -1.42 10.16 -13.57
C PHE A 477 -2.80 9.94 -12.98
N TYR A 478 -3.21 8.68 -12.92
CA TYR A 478 -4.52 8.24 -12.48
C TYR A 478 -4.40 7.42 -11.21
N LYS A 479 -4.97 7.92 -10.11
CA LYS A 479 -5.15 7.12 -8.88
C LYS A 479 -6.33 6.16 -9.07
N GLN A 480 -6.01 4.86 -9.04
CA GLN A 480 -6.97 3.77 -9.15
C GLN A 480 -7.81 3.63 -7.89
N PRO A 481 -9.00 3.00 -7.93
CA PRO A 481 -9.74 2.65 -6.71
C PRO A 481 -8.92 1.88 -5.65
N MET A 482 -7.92 1.09 -6.08
CA MET A 482 -7.02 0.36 -5.18
C MET A 482 -6.19 1.30 -4.30
N PHE A 483 -5.75 2.45 -4.82
CA PHE A 483 -5.05 3.48 -4.04
C PHE A 483 -5.87 3.90 -2.81
N TYR A 484 -7.17 4.14 -3.00
CA TYR A 484 -8.06 4.54 -1.92
C TYR A 484 -8.34 3.38 -0.96
N ALA A 485 -8.52 2.17 -1.47
CA ALA A 485 -8.69 0.98 -0.62
C ALA A 485 -7.48 0.77 0.31
N ILE A 486 -6.25 0.92 -0.21
CA ILE A 486 -5.02 0.87 0.60
C ILE A 486 -4.99 2.01 1.63
N GLY A 487 -5.40 3.22 1.24
CA GLY A 487 -5.40 4.39 2.12
C GLY A 487 -6.35 4.29 3.32
N HIS A 488 -7.43 3.52 3.21
CA HIS A 488 -8.30 3.24 4.37
C HIS A 488 -7.58 2.51 5.51
N PHE A 489 -6.44 1.85 5.21
CA PHE A 489 -5.54 1.24 6.20
C PHE A 489 -4.32 2.12 6.44
N SER A 490 -3.50 2.34 5.42
CA SER A 490 -2.20 3.01 5.53
C SER A 490 -2.27 4.40 6.17
N LYS A 491 -3.15 5.26 5.67
CA LYS A 491 -3.26 6.65 6.16
C LYS A 491 -3.75 6.72 7.60
N LEU A 492 -4.71 5.86 7.95
CA LEU A 492 -5.50 6.00 9.18
C LEU A 492 -5.02 5.09 10.31
N VAL A 493 -4.11 4.17 10.00
CA VAL A 493 -3.48 3.21 10.92
C VAL A 493 -1.96 3.43 10.88
N PRO A 494 -1.45 4.51 11.50
CA PRO A 494 -0.03 4.81 11.50
C PRO A 494 0.78 3.72 12.23
N GLU A 495 2.09 3.72 11.99
CA GLU A 495 3.04 2.86 12.68
C GLU A 495 2.79 2.85 14.19
N GLY A 496 2.76 1.65 14.75
CA GLY A 496 2.58 1.41 16.16
C GLY A 496 1.14 1.37 16.65
N SER A 497 0.16 1.52 15.76
CA SER A 497 -1.23 1.19 16.07
C SER A 497 -1.36 -0.27 16.51
N VAL A 498 -2.12 -0.53 17.56
CA VAL A 498 -2.35 -1.86 18.12
C VAL A 498 -3.74 -2.32 17.70
N ARG A 499 -3.84 -3.48 17.03
CA ARG A 499 -5.15 -4.03 16.67
C ARG A 499 -5.94 -4.38 17.95
N ILE A 500 -7.22 -4.04 17.97
CA ILE A 500 -8.18 -4.40 19.02
C ILE A 500 -9.31 -5.29 18.47
N ASP A 501 -10.08 -5.91 19.36
CA ASP A 501 -11.24 -6.72 18.96
C ASP A 501 -12.31 -5.87 18.27
N ALA A 502 -12.73 -6.35 17.09
CA ALA A 502 -13.82 -5.80 16.29
C ALA A 502 -14.68 -6.96 15.77
N VAL A 503 -15.85 -7.17 16.38
CA VAL A 503 -16.69 -8.34 16.12
C VAL A 503 -18.03 -7.91 15.52
N PRO A 504 -18.25 -8.11 14.21
CA PRO A 504 -19.56 -7.92 13.61
C PRO A 504 -20.51 -9.06 13.99
N SER A 505 -21.79 -8.75 14.19
CA SER A 505 -22.80 -9.75 14.57
C SER A 505 -23.19 -10.71 13.43
N ASN A 506 -22.82 -10.42 12.19
CA ASN A 506 -23.05 -11.25 11.02
C ASN A 506 -22.05 -10.94 9.89
N VAL A 507 -22.11 -11.73 8.82
CA VAL A 507 -21.16 -11.68 7.68
C VAL A 507 -21.40 -10.51 6.69
N ASN A 508 -22.37 -9.63 6.93
CA ASN A 508 -22.62 -8.51 6.01
C ASN A 508 -21.55 -7.41 6.10
N LEU A 509 -20.68 -7.44 7.12
CA LEU A 509 -19.63 -6.47 7.36
C LEU A 509 -18.31 -7.16 7.64
N ASP A 510 -17.29 -6.83 6.86
CA ASP A 510 -15.90 -7.09 7.22
C ASP A 510 -15.32 -5.88 7.94
N SER A 511 -14.63 -6.09 9.05
CA SER A 511 -14.04 -5.00 9.83
C SER A 511 -12.80 -5.40 10.60
N VAL A 512 -11.97 -4.39 10.90
CA VAL A 512 -10.86 -4.43 11.85
C VAL A 512 -10.81 -3.08 12.58
N ALA A 513 -10.28 -3.05 13.80
CA ALA A 513 -10.12 -1.81 14.55
C ALA A 513 -8.76 -1.76 15.26
N PHE A 514 -8.31 -0.55 15.55
CA PHE A 514 -7.00 -0.26 16.12
C PHE A 514 -7.08 0.84 17.16
N LEU A 515 -6.30 0.68 18.22
CA LEU A 515 -5.89 1.77 19.11
C LEU A 515 -4.60 2.37 18.55
N ARG A 516 -4.67 3.64 18.13
CA ARG A 516 -3.55 4.38 17.56
C ARG A 516 -2.61 4.93 18.66
N PRO A 517 -1.34 5.25 18.33
CA PRO A 517 -0.41 5.86 19.29
C PRO A 517 -0.87 7.22 19.85
N ASP A 518 -1.74 7.93 19.12
CA ASP A 518 -2.36 9.18 19.55
C ASP A 518 -3.65 8.98 20.38
N ASN A 519 -3.84 7.76 20.91
CA ASN A 519 -4.99 7.29 21.71
C ASN A 519 -6.35 7.32 20.99
N LYS A 520 -6.37 7.55 19.67
CA LYS A 520 -7.60 7.47 18.88
C LYS A 520 -7.92 6.02 18.50
N ILE A 521 -9.19 5.75 18.24
CA ILE A 521 -9.64 4.52 17.61
C ILE A 521 -9.79 4.74 16.12
N ALA A 522 -9.20 3.84 15.32
CA ALA A 522 -9.46 3.72 13.90
C ALA A 522 -10.17 2.40 13.61
N ALA A 523 -11.34 2.41 12.98
CA ALA A 523 -12.08 1.20 12.62
C ALA A 523 -12.37 1.17 11.11
N VAL A 524 -11.81 0.20 10.39
CA VAL A 524 -12.04 0.02 8.96
C VAL A 524 -13.23 -0.92 8.77
N LEU A 525 -14.21 -0.48 7.97
CA LEU A 525 -15.52 -1.09 7.75
C LEU A 525 -15.72 -1.29 6.25
N PHE A 526 -15.94 -2.52 5.80
CA PHE A 526 -16.13 -2.83 4.39
C PHE A 526 -17.48 -3.49 4.12
N ASN A 527 -18.34 -2.77 3.39
CA ASN A 527 -19.60 -3.29 2.86
C ASN A 527 -19.40 -3.81 1.43
N SER A 528 -19.05 -5.08 1.31
CA SER A 528 -18.92 -5.77 0.02
C SER A 528 -20.28 -6.16 -0.60
N GLY A 529 -21.37 -5.91 0.11
CA GLY A 529 -22.73 -6.27 -0.28
C GLY A 529 -23.29 -5.44 -1.43
N ARG A 530 -24.49 -5.83 -1.89
CA ARG A 530 -25.29 -5.11 -2.90
C ARG A 530 -26.40 -4.25 -2.27
N ALA A 531 -26.40 -4.17 -0.95
CA ALA A 531 -27.41 -3.54 -0.11
C ALA A 531 -26.70 -2.51 0.77
N ASP A 532 -27.38 -1.41 1.06
CA ASP A 532 -26.91 -0.48 2.08
C ASP A 532 -26.93 -1.18 3.44
N LEU A 533 -26.11 -0.71 4.36
CA LEU A 533 -25.89 -1.37 5.64
C LEU A 533 -26.02 -0.37 6.78
N ASP A 534 -27.01 -0.60 7.64
CA ASP A 534 -27.12 0.04 8.94
C ASP A 534 -26.19 -0.69 9.93
N ILE A 535 -25.11 -0.01 10.31
CA ILE A 535 -24.12 -0.51 11.27
C ILE A 535 -24.40 0.18 12.62
N THR A 536 -24.87 -0.60 13.60
CA THR A 536 -24.85 -0.17 15.00
C THR A 536 -23.45 -0.41 15.55
N LEU A 537 -22.67 0.66 15.73
CA LEU A 537 -21.36 0.56 16.36
C LEU A 537 -21.51 0.66 17.87
N VAL A 538 -20.90 -0.27 18.61
CA VAL A 538 -20.90 -0.32 20.07
C VAL A 538 -19.44 -0.39 20.54
N ASP A 539 -18.94 0.72 21.06
CA ASP A 539 -17.62 0.84 21.67
C ASP A 539 -17.70 0.57 23.18
N SER A 540 -16.83 -0.29 23.68
CA SER A 540 -16.73 -0.67 25.10
C SER A 540 -16.54 0.49 26.09
N ILE A 541 -16.11 1.67 25.64
CA ILE A 541 -15.87 2.86 26.48
C ILE A 541 -16.81 4.01 26.12
N ARG A 542 -16.95 4.36 24.83
CA ARG A 542 -17.67 5.57 24.36
C ARG A 542 -19.18 5.38 24.20
N GLY A 543 -19.65 4.15 24.13
CA GLY A 543 -21.07 3.84 23.89
C GLY A 543 -21.36 3.54 22.43
N GLN A 544 -22.52 3.97 21.92
CA GLN A 544 -23.02 3.51 20.63
C GLN A 544 -23.60 4.64 19.76
N PHE A 545 -23.62 4.39 18.45
CA PHE A 545 -24.33 5.17 17.45
C PHE A 545 -24.64 4.29 16.24
N VAL A 546 -25.43 4.80 15.29
CA VAL A 546 -25.80 4.07 14.06
C VAL A 546 -25.38 4.87 12.84
N VAL A 547 -24.67 4.21 11.91
CA VAL A 547 -24.36 4.75 10.58
C VAL A 547 -24.97 3.88 9.50
N ASN A 548 -25.61 4.49 8.50
CA ASN A 548 -25.96 3.85 7.24
C ASN A 548 -24.84 4.11 6.23
N VAL A 549 -24.31 3.03 5.67
CA VAL A 549 -23.28 3.07 4.63
C VAL A 549 -23.78 2.46 3.32
N PRO A 550 -23.38 3.01 2.15
CA PRO A 550 -23.83 2.50 0.86
C PRO A 550 -23.36 1.07 0.60
N ALA A 551 -23.98 0.39 -0.35
CA ALA A 551 -23.44 -0.84 -0.93
C ALA A 551 -22.08 -0.61 -1.59
N LYS A 552 -21.24 -1.64 -1.67
CA LYS A 552 -19.95 -1.61 -2.41
C LYS A 552 -19.06 -0.43 -1.99
N SER A 553 -18.81 -0.32 -0.69
CA SER A 553 -18.06 0.79 -0.11
C SER A 553 -17.16 0.35 1.05
N ILE A 554 -16.11 1.13 1.26
CA ILE A 554 -15.18 1.01 2.37
C ILE A 554 -15.18 2.32 3.15
N HIS A 555 -15.14 2.21 4.48
CA HIS A 555 -15.18 3.32 5.39
C HIS A 555 -14.11 3.14 6.46
N THR A 556 -13.58 4.26 6.96
CA THR A 556 -12.76 4.25 8.17
C THR A 556 -13.31 5.26 9.14
N LEU A 557 -13.63 4.77 10.32
CA LEU A 557 -14.11 5.55 11.45
C LEU A 557 -12.91 6.01 12.29
N LEU A 558 -12.88 7.27 12.70
CA LEU A 558 -11.82 7.85 13.53
C LEU A 558 -12.44 8.66 14.68
N TYR A 559 -12.10 8.32 15.92
CA TYR A 559 -12.63 8.97 17.13
C TYR A 559 -11.73 8.75 18.36
N SER A 560 -12.06 9.37 19.50
CA SER A 560 -11.27 9.27 20.75
C SER A 560 -11.65 8.11 21.66
#